data_AF-A0A6P8ST13-F1
#
_entry.id   AF-A0A6P8ST13-F1
#
_cell.length_a   1.000
_cell.length_b   1.000
_cell.length_c   1.000
_cell.angle_alpha   90.00
_cell.angle_beta   90.00
_cell.angle_gamma   90.00
#
_symmetry.space_group_name_H-M   'P 1'
#
loop_
_entity.id
_entity.type
_entity.pdbx_description
1 polymer ?
#
loop_
_entity_poly.entity_id
_entity_poly.type
_entity_poly.pdbx_seq_one_letter_code
_entity_poly.pdbx_strand_id
1 'polypeptide(L)'
;MSVKGAFALFRQTTQLHRLKLSNGMALLLGGWVRRWGVGCRVTVEELSLSPQTAQPSRRVLLKVVSSLASLLRYWAVRQLDLTEVCVPALGLTPLLLHDGPLKIKLSEKNVQQLLSLLHELQDQDLTWSFLSKLGGDLTSFSLNWELLHLLLQHPSAQTLTVNMRKNLFLQENVTRLLPYLDRILFKRPCPSFVLTAIREIYKTRASPIIPSLLRSLDHVINLTCREMRPMDCDALLYTLAHSDGVKLNLLWTSIPAQSILWNLDKVSQLSVDRNLLLRLVHGCAASDAQQGAAESLLRTVQHRLDLSCSSCVELPEEDQRDTLLRLTAGDCRAVSSILRRSRRDTQLILQDCEVQDSGLDLLFPVLHKVKLRASKAVLLQLVSLLPVNSERDTVRRAVSLCKALEEELDLSHSTLDQRACAALALMLDSSEELTELDLSHCQLSDQLLLTLSAQLHKVQVLDLSHNNITDASTDLLLQLVSTNPSIHTVQLFGNKIVNRTSFEKDKKFEIW
;
A
#
# COMPACT_ATOMS: atom_id res chain seq x y z
N MET A 1 -30.03 -9.93 -37.08
CA MET A 1 -30.36 -8.52 -37.39
C MET A 1 -30.26 -8.35 -38.91
N SER A 2 -31.24 -7.76 -39.58
CA SER A 2 -31.20 -7.49 -41.03
C SER A 2 -30.42 -6.19 -41.33
N VAL A 3 -29.92 -6.02 -42.56
CA VAL A 3 -29.18 -4.81 -42.98
C VAL A 3 -30.00 -3.52 -42.78
N LYS A 4 -31.33 -3.60 -42.99
CA LYS A 4 -32.26 -2.48 -42.73
C LYS A 4 -32.39 -2.14 -41.25
N GLY A 5 -32.35 -3.15 -40.37
CA GLY A 5 -32.37 -2.95 -38.91
C GLY A 5 -31.08 -2.31 -38.39
N ALA A 6 -29.92 -2.74 -38.89
CA ALA A 6 -28.64 -2.11 -38.55
C ALA A 6 -28.58 -0.64 -39.03
N PHE A 7 -29.10 -0.36 -40.23
CA PHE A 7 -29.20 1.01 -40.74
C PHE A 7 -30.05 1.91 -39.84
N ALA A 8 -31.22 1.44 -39.39
CA ALA A 8 -32.08 2.22 -38.49
C ALA A 8 -31.39 2.51 -37.13
N LEU A 9 -30.66 1.52 -36.60
CA LEU A 9 -30.02 1.60 -35.29
C LEU A 9 -28.82 2.55 -35.27
N PHE A 10 -27.94 2.47 -36.28
CA PHE A 10 -26.74 3.31 -36.38
C PHE A 10 -26.97 4.68 -37.02
N ARG A 11 -28.15 4.93 -37.60
CA ARG A 11 -28.54 6.27 -38.08
C ARG A 11 -28.82 7.25 -36.93
N GLN A 12 -29.30 6.76 -35.79
CA GLN A 12 -29.64 7.59 -34.62
C GLN A 12 -28.57 7.57 -33.53
N THR A 13 -27.64 6.62 -33.57
CA THR A 13 -26.57 6.49 -32.56
C THR A 13 -25.26 7.04 -33.08
N THR A 14 -24.82 8.15 -32.50
CA THR A 14 -23.55 8.82 -32.89
C THR A 14 -22.40 8.43 -31.98
N GLN A 15 -22.65 8.11 -30.71
CA GLN A 15 -21.63 7.70 -29.73
C GLN A 15 -22.01 6.41 -29.00
N LEU A 16 -21.04 5.50 -28.87
CA LEU A 16 -21.17 4.25 -28.11
C LEU A 16 -19.93 4.04 -27.22
N HIS A 17 -20.16 3.70 -25.95
CA HIS A 17 -19.05 3.43 -25.03
C HIS A 17 -18.49 2.00 -25.22
N ARG A 18 -19.33 0.99 -25.40
CA ARG A 18 -18.87 -0.40 -25.58
C ARG A 18 -19.78 -1.11 -26.57
N LEU A 19 -19.19 -1.70 -27.60
CA LEU A 19 -19.89 -2.48 -28.62
C LEU A 19 -19.27 -3.87 -28.71
N LYS A 20 -20.04 -4.90 -28.42
CA LYS A 20 -19.62 -6.30 -28.55
C LYS A 20 -20.31 -6.92 -29.78
N LEU A 21 -19.52 -7.35 -30.75
CA LEU A 21 -20.01 -7.91 -32.02
C LEU A 21 -19.78 -9.41 -32.10
N SER A 22 -20.76 -10.15 -32.59
CA SER A 22 -20.52 -11.52 -33.03
C SER A 22 -19.84 -11.54 -34.40
N ASN A 23 -19.13 -12.63 -34.73
CA ASN A 23 -18.47 -12.79 -36.03
C ASN A 23 -19.44 -12.56 -37.21
N GLY A 24 -20.67 -13.07 -37.10
CA GLY A 24 -21.71 -12.85 -38.12
C GLY A 24 -22.12 -11.38 -38.24
N MET A 25 -22.20 -10.65 -37.13
CA MET A 25 -22.54 -9.23 -37.13
C MET A 25 -21.41 -8.37 -37.72
N ALA A 26 -20.15 -8.69 -37.39
CA ALA A 26 -18.98 -8.00 -37.95
C ALA A 26 -18.93 -8.13 -39.49
N LEU A 27 -19.26 -9.31 -40.02
CA LEU A 27 -19.35 -9.54 -41.48
C LEU A 27 -20.50 -8.74 -42.11
N LEU A 28 -21.68 -8.73 -41.48
CA LEU A 28 -22.85 -7.99 -41.98
C LEU A 28 -22.59 -6.48 -41.99
N LEU A 29 -22.03 -5.94 -40.91
CA LEU A 29 -21.72 -4.52 -40.80
C LEU A 29 -20.60 -4.11 -41.77
N GLY A 30 -19.51 -4.88 -41.87
CA GLY A 30 -18.45 -4.58 -42.84
C GLY A 30 -18.89 -4.73 -44.29
N GLY A 31 -19.85 -5.62 -44.58
CA GLY A 31 -20.49 -5.71 -45.90
C GLY A 31 -21.40 -4.50 -46.19
N TRP A 32 -22.16 -4.05 -45.19
CA TRP A 32 -23.05 -2.89 -45.30
C TRP A 32 -22.26 -1.60 -45.56
N VAL A 33 -21.21 -1.36 -44.79
CA VAL A 33 -20.37 -0.16 -44.92
C VAL A 33 -19.66 -0.11 -46.28
N ARG A 34 -19.18 -1.25 -46.80
CA ARG A 34 -18.57 -1.32 -48.15
C ARG A 34 -19.55 -1.01 -49.28
N ARG A 35 -20.83 -1.36 -49.14
CA ARG A 35 -21.84 -1.17 -50.20
C ARG A 35 -22.46 0.22 -50.24
N TRP A 36 -22.58 0.87 -49.08
CA TRP A 36 -23.36 2.11 -48.96
C TRP A 36 -22.51 3.34 -48.63
N GLY A 37 -21.23 3.18 -48.31
CA GLY A 37 -20.16 4.19 -48.37
C GLY A 37 -20.26 5.44 -47.49
N VAL A 38 -21.44 5.93 -47.13
CA VAL A 38 -21.58 7.30 -46.62
C VAL A 38 -22.85 7.39 -45.76
N GLY A 39 -22.70 7.70 -44.47
CA GLY A 39 -23.84 8.18 -43.67
C GLY A 39 -23.73 8.08 -42.15
N CYS A 40 -22.99 7.12 -41.59
CA CYS A 40 -22.94 6.92 -40.13
C CYS A 40 -21.51 7.02 -39.61
N ARG A 41 -21.11 8.22 -39.16
CA ARG A 41 -19.91 8.40 -38.34
C ARG A 41 -20.27 8.04 -36.90
N VAL A 42 -20.06 6.77 -36.55
CA VAL A 42 -20.23 6.30 -35.18
C VAL A 42 -18.87 6.39 -34.50
N THR A 43 -18.82 7.02 -33.32
CA THR A 43 -17.66 6.99 -32.44
C THR A 43 -17.85 5.87 -31.42
N VAL A 44 -16.92 4.92 -31.36
CA VAL A 44 -16.96 3.81 -30.41
C VAL A 44 -15.72 3.86 -29.52
N GLU A 45 -15.90 3.95 -28.20
CA GLU A 45 -14.77 3.89 -27.26
C GLU A 45 -14.13 2.50 -27.28
N GLU A 46 -14.92 1.42 -27.11
CA GLU A 46 -14.41 0.04 -27.11
C GLU A 46 -15.25 -0.89 -28.01
N LEU A 47 -14.59 -1.51 -29.00
CA LEU A 47 -15.15 -2.54 -29.86
C LEU A 47 -14.54 -3.91 -29.50
N SER A 48 -15.36 -4.90 -29.14
CA SER A 48 -14.90 -6.27 -28.86
C SER A 48 -15.64 -7.29 -29.72
N LEU A 49 -15.01 -8.45 -29.97
CA LEU A 49 -15.69 -9.60 -30.56
C LEU A 49 -16.19 -10.54 -29.46
N SER A 50 -17.37 -11.14 -29.66
CA SER A 50 -17.93 -12.09 -28.70
C SER A 50 -17.28 -13.48 -28.80
N PRO A 51 -17.07 -14.17 -27.66
CA PRO A 51 -16.49 -15.49 -27.68
C PRO A 51 -17.52 -16.47 -28.27
N GLN A 52 -17.08 -17.33 -29.18
CA GLN A 52 -17.94 -18.37 -29.77
C GLN A 52 -17.66 -19.72 -29.11
N THR A 53 -18.73 -20.49 -28.92
CA THR A 53 -18.70 -21.85 -28.36
C THR A 53 -17.94 -22.86 -29.23
N ALA A 54 -17.72 -22.56 -30.51
CA ALA A 54 -16.91 -23.34 -31.44
C ALA A 54 -15.86 -22.45 -32.12
N GLN A 55 -14.61 -22.94 -32.27
CA GLN A 55 -13.56 -22.18 -32.95
C GLN A 55 -13.90 -22.02 -34.45
N PRO A 56 -14.04 -20.78 -34.96
CA PRO A 56 -14.33 -20.53 -36.36
C PRO A 56 -13.13 -20.89 -37.25
N SER A 57 -13.41 -21.30 -38.51
CA SER A 57 -12.34 -21.65 -39.45
C SER A 57 -11.47 -20.45 -39.84
N ARG A 58 -10.20 -20.70 -40.19
CA ARG A 58 -9.21 -19.68 -40.60
C ARG A 58 -9.74 -18.71 -41.66
N ARG A 59 -10.49 -19.22 -42.63
CA ARG A 59 -11.10 -18.40 -43.71
C ARG A 59 -12.15 -17.42 -43.19
N VAL A 60 -12.94 -17.82 -42.20
CA VAL A 60 -13.98 -16.95 -41.61
C VAL A 60 -13.32 -15.82 -40.82
N LEU A 61 -12.29 -16.13 -40.04
CA LEU A 61 -11.53 -15.14 -39.25
C LEU A 61 -10.89 -14.06 -40.13
N LEU A 62 -10.26 -14.44 -41.25
CA LEU A 62 -9.70 -13.48 -42.21
C LEU A 62 -10.78 -12.55 -42.80
N LYS A 63 -11.96 -13.09 -43.12
CA LYS A 63 -13.10 -12.28 -43.60
C LYS A 63 -13.63 -11.34 -42.52
N VAL A 64 -13.67 -11.78 -41.27
CA VAL A 64 -14.08 -10.95 -40.12
C VAL A 64 -13.09 -9.80 -39.97
N VAL A 65 -11.78 -10.06 -39.99
CA VAL A 65 -10.76 -9.01 -39.87
C VAL A 65 -10.79 -8.03 -41.05
N SER A 66 -10.96 -8.50 -42.28
CA SER A 66 -11.17 -7.64 -43.44
C SER A 66 -12.42 -6.76 -43.29
N SER A 67 -13.49 -7.30 -42.70
CA SER A 67 -14.73 -6.57 -42.45
C SER A 67 -14.56 -5.54 -41.33
N LEU A 68 -13.79 -5.85 -40.28
CA LEU A 68 -13.39 -4.91 -39.23
C LEU A 68 -12.51 -3.79 -39.78
N ALA A 69 -11.50 -4.11 -40.59
CA ALA A 69 -10.67 -3.10 -41.27
C ALA A 69 -11.51 -2.18 -42.16
N SER A 70 -12.53 -2.73 -42.82
CA SER A 70 -13.49 -1.94 -43.59
C SER A 70 -14.34 -1.05 -42.70
N LEU A 71 -14.77 -1.52 -41.52
CA LEU A 71 -15.53 -0.71 -40.55
C LEU A 71 -14.70 0.45 -40.00
N LEU A 72 -13.44 0.20 -39.62
CA LEU A 72 -12.53 1.20 -39.07
C LEU A 72 -12.27 2.37 -40.03
N ARG A 73 -12.41 2.17 -41.35
CA ARG A 73 -12.30 3.27 -42.32
C ARG A 73 -13.43 4.31 -42.20
N TYR A 74 -14.57 3.94 -41.64
CA TYR A 74 -15.74 4.82 -41.56
C TYR A 74 -16.17 5.12 -40.12
N TRP A 75 -15.80 4.27 -39.16
CA TRP A 75 -16.10 4.41 -37.74
C TRP A 75 -14.87 4.82 -36.96
N ALA A 76 -15.01 5.80 -36.06
CA ALA A 76 -13.93 6.23 -35.18
C ALA A 76 -13.91 5.34 -33.93
N VAL A 77 -13.11 4.28 -33.99
CA VAL A 77 -12.96 3.33 -32.87
C VAL A 77 -11.66 3.64 -32.13
N ARG A 78 -11.73 3.91 -30.82
CA ARG A 78 -10.55 4.20 -30.00
C ARG A 78 -9.81 2.94 -29.58
N GLN A 79 -10.53 1.88 -29.19
CA GLN A 79 -9.96 0.61 -28.77
C GLN A 79 -10.66 -0.58 -29.43
N LEU A 80 -9.87 -1.50 -30.00
CA LEU A 80 -10.32 -2.77 -30.57
C LEU A 80 -9.77 -3.94 -29.75
N ASP A 81 -10.65 -4.71 -29.12
CA ASP A 81 -10.29 -5.89 -28.33
C ASP A 81 -10.53 -7.20 -29.11
N LEU A 82 -9.43 -7.89 -29.40
CA LEU A 82 -9.37 -9.18 -30.08
C LEU A 82 -8.74 -10.27 -29.17
N THR A 83 -8.71 -10.07 -27.85
CA THR A 83 -8.11 -11.02 -26.89
C THR A 83 -8.77 -12.40 -26.94
N GLU A 84 -10.08 -12.45 -27.14
CA GLU A 84 -10.87 -13.70 -27.22
C GLU A 84 -10.76 -14.40 -28.59
N VAL A 85 -10.07 -13.82 -29.57
CA VAL A 85 -10.03 -14.32 -30.96
C VAL A 85 -8.60 -14.64 -31.39
N CYS A 86 -8.37 -15.86 -31.87
CA CYS A 86 -7.07 -16.27 -32.40
C CYS A 86 -7.02 -16.07 -33.92
N VAL A 87 -6.40 -14.98 -34.38
CA VAL A 87 -6.27 -14.65 -35.81
C VAL A 87 -4.84 -14.97 -36.26
N PRO A 88 -4.64 -15.59 -37.45
CA PRO A 88 -3.31 -15.74 -38.02
C PRO A 88 -2.64 -14.37 -38.21
N ALA A 89 -1.34 -14.27 -37.92
CA ALA A 89 -0.65 -12.99 -37.88
C ALA A 89 -0.66 -12.20 -39.21
N LEU A 90 -0.49 -12.85 -40.38
CA LEU A 90 -0.67 -12.21 -41.71
C LEU A 90 -2.07 -11.60 -41.92
N GLY A 91 -3.08 -12.13 -41.22
CA GLY A 91 -4.44 -11.63 -41.29
C GLY A 91 -4.63 -10.30 -40.56
N LEU A 92 -3.74 -9.93 -39.65
CA LEU A 92 -3.82 -8.73 -38.83
C LEU A 92 -3.17 -7.51 -39.50
N THR A 93 -2.35 -7.70 -40.52
CA THR A 93 -1.68 -6.63 -41.29
C THR A 93 -2.62 -5.49 -41.71
N PRO A 94 -3.86 -5.74 -42.21
CA PRO A 94 -4.78 -4.66 -42.59
C PRO A 94 -5.28 -3.82 -41.42
N LEU A 95 -5.29 -4.36 -40.19
CA LEU A 95 -5.65 -3.62 -38.98
C LEU A 95 -4.46 -2.79 -38.47
N LEU A 96 -3.25 -3.32 -38.62
CA LEU A 96 -2.03 -2.59 -38.30
C LEU A 96 -1.85 -1.39 -39.22
N LEU A 97 -1.99 -1.56 -40.54
CA LEU A 97 -1.87 -0.47 -41.53
C LEU A 97 -3.03 0.54 -41.54
N HIS A 98 -3.85 0.60 -40.50
CA HIS A 98 -4.95 1.56 -40.41
C HIS A 98 -4.44 2.94 -39.95
N ASP A 99 -4.70 4.00 -40.72
CA ASP A 99 -4.16 5.34 -40.48
C ASP A 99 -4.80 6.13 -39.30
N GLY A 100 -5.76 5.56 -38.57
CA GLY A 100 -6.47 6.23 -37.45
C GLY A 100 -5.90 5.94 -36.05
N PRO A 101 -6.18 6.79 -35.03
CA PRO A 101 -5.79 6.56 -33.64
C PRO A 101 -6.58 5.37 -33.06
N LEU A 102 -5.98 4.18 -33.11
CA LEU A 102 -6.59 2.92 -32.73
C LEU A 102 -5.65 2.18 -31.77
N LYS A 103 -6.17 1.75 -30.62
CA LYS A 103 -5.47 0.82 -29.73
C LYS A 103 -6.00 -0.60 -29.94
N ILE A 104 -5.13 -1.56 -30.24
CA ILE A 104 -5.53 -2.96 -30.46
C ILE A 104 -5.07 -3.80 -29.27
N LYS A 105 -5.98 -4.54 -28.65
CA LYS A 105 -5.64 -5.60 -27.69
C LYS A 105 -5.69 -6.95 -28.39
N LEU A 106 -4.58 -7.67 -28.34
CA LEU A 106 -4.42 -8.97 -28.99
C LEU A 106 -4.18 -10.07 -27.94
N SER A 107 -4.50 -11.32 -28.29
CA SER A 107 -4.15 -12.48 -27.47
C SER A 107 -2.64 -12.75 -27.49
N GLU A 108 -2.13 -13.40 -26.43
CA GLU A 108 -0.70 -13.77 -26.32
C GLU A 108 -0.23 -14.61 -27.52
N LYS A 109 -1.06 -15.54 -28.01
CA LYS A 109 -0.77 -16.37 -29.18
C LYS A 109 -0.64 -15.56 -30.48
N ASN A 110 -1.55 -14.63 -30.71
CA ASN A 110 -1.54 -13.82 -31.95
C ASN A 110 -0.31 -12.90 -31.98
N VAL A 111 0.06 -12.33 -30.84
CA VAL A 111 1.22 -11.44 -30.74
C VAL A 111 2.52 -12.20 -30.92
N GLN A 112 2.68 -13.40 -30.34
CA GLN A 112 3.88 -14.20 -30.59
C GLN A 112 4.04 -14.56 -32.08
N GLN A 113 2.95 -14.96 -32.75
CA GLN A 113 2.96 -15.22 -34.19
C GLN A 113 3.27 -13.96 -35.00
N LEU A 114 2.84 -12.79 -34.53
CA LEU A 114 3.07 -11.53 -35.23
C LEU A 114 4.49 -11.01 -35.01
N LEU A 115 5.05 -11.18 -33.81
CA LEU A 115 6.44 -10.87 -33.51
C LEU A 115 7.40 -11.78 -34.29
N SER A 116 7.10 -13.08 -34.43
CA SER A 116 7.91 -13.97 -35.26
C SER A 116 7.88 -13.57 -36.73
N LEU A 117 6.70 -13.22 -37.26
CA LEU A 117 6.58 -12.72 -38.63
C LEU A 117 7.26 -11.36 -38.82
N LEU A 118 7.14 -10.43 -37.87
CA LEU A 118 7.83 -9.13 -37.93
C LEU A 118 9.35 -9.31 -37.94
N HIS A 119 9.86 -10.28 -37.18
CA HIS A 119 11.28 -10.62 -37.19
C HIS A 119 11.74 -11.20 -38.54
N GLU A 120 10.94 -12.08 -39.14
CA GLU A 120 11.22 -12.61 -40.49
C GLU A 120 11.15 -11.53 -41.58
N LEU A 121 10.20 -10.61 -41.48
CA LEU A 121 9.95 -9.59 -42.50
C LEU A 121 10.90 -8.39 -42.39
N GLN A 122 11.45 -8.11 -41.21
CA GLN A 122 12.29 -6.93 -40.91
C GLN A 122 11.70 -5.59 -41.38
N ASP A 123 10.37 -5.50 -41.50
CA ASP A 123 9.65 -4.32 -41.95
C ASP A 123 9.50 -3.31 -40.79
N GLN A 124 10.12 -2.14 -40.95
CA GLN A 124 10.17 -1.10 -39.94
C GLN A 124 8.81 -0.41 -39.74
N ASP A 125 8.08 -0.17 -40.83
CA ASP A 125 6.80 0.55 -40.80
C ASP A 125 5.72 -0.33 -40.15
N LEU A 126 5.73 -1.62 -40.47
CA LEU A 126 4.82 -2.58 -39.86
C LEU A 126 5.09 -2.75 -38.35
N THR A 127 6.36 -2.81 -37.96
CA THR A 127 6.79 -2.92 -36.56
C THR A 127 6.40 -1.67 -35.77
N TRP A 128 6.61 -0.49 -36.36
CA TRP A 128 6.20 0.77 -35.75
C TRP A 128 4.70 0.85 -35.57
N SER A 129 3.94 0.50 -36.62
CA SER A 129 2.48 0.52 -36.53
C SER A 129 2.00 -0.45 -35.46
N PHE A 130 2.57 -1.65 -35.39
CA PHE A 130 2.29 -2.60 -34.33
C PHE A 130 2.50 -2.02 -32.93
N LEU A 131 3.65 -1.39 -32.66
CA LEU A 131 3.94 -0.78 -31.36
C LEU A 131 2.98 0.39 -31.02
N SER A 132 2.73 1.25 -32.00
CA SER A 132 1.81 2.39 -31.88
C SER A 132 0.39 1.93 -31.54
N LYS A 133 -0.11 0.91 -32.25
CA LYS A 133 -1.43 0.31 -32.00
C LYS A 133 -1.50 -0.44 -30.67
N LEU A 134 -0.42 -1.03 -30.18
CA LEU A 134 -0.41 -1.67 -28.84
C LEU A 134 -0.30 -0.66 -27.70
N GLY A 135 0.01 0.61 -27.98
CA GLY A 135 0.28 1.59 -26.92
C GLY A 135 1.60 1.34 -26.19
N GLY A 136 2.51 0.53 -26.76
CA GLY A 136 3.79 0.15 -26.14
C GLY A 136 3.67 -0.85 -24.98
N ASP A 137 2.49 -1.40 -24.68
CA ASP A 137 2.34 -2.35 -23.58
C ASP A 137 2.69 -3.78 -24.01
N LEU A 138 3.88 -4.25 -23.63
CA LEU A 138 4.39 -5.60 -23.90
C LEU A 138 4.32 -6.55 -22.69
N THR A 139 3.61 -6.14 -21.66
CA THR A 139 3.53 -6.79 -20.33
C THR A 139 2.99 -8.21 -20.34
N SER A 140 2.09 -8.52 -21.27
CA SER A 140 1.52 -9.85 -21.43
C SER A 140 2.42 -10.80 -22.20
N PHE A 141 3.55 -10.37 -22.77
CA PHE A 141 4.32 -11.16 -23.72
C PHE A 141 5.64 -11.68 -23.16
N SER A 142 6.03 -12.88 -23.59
CA SER A 142 7.39 -13.40 -23.47
C SER A 142 8.16 -13.08 -24.75
N LEU A 143 9.16 -12.23 -24.62
CA LEU A 143 10.07 -11.79 -25.68
C LEU A 143 11.37 -12.60 -25.57
N ASN A 144 12.19 -12.55 -26.62
CA ASN A 144 13.61 -12.90 -26.55
C ASN A 144 14.44 -11.61 -26.63
N TRP A 145 15.76 -11.70 -26.39
CA TRP A 145 16.65 -10.54 -26.46
C TRP A 145 16.65 -9.87 -27.83
N GLU A 146 16.71 -10.65 -28.91
CA GLU A 146 16.81 -10.15 -30.28
C GLU A 146 15.59 -9.32 -30.69
N LEU A 147 14.39 -9.82 -30.41
CA LEU A 147 13.15 -9.10 -30.65
C LEU A 147 13.10 -7.81 -29.85
N LEU A 148 13.43 -7.88 -28.55
CA LEU A 148 13.44 -6.66 -27.73
C LEU A 148 14.47 -5.66 -28.24
N HIS A 149 15.67 -6.12 -28.60
CA HIS A 149 16.74 -5.26 -29.10
C HIS A 149 16.36 -4.58 -30.42
N LEU A 150 15.72 -5.30 -31.35
CA LEU A 150 15.16 -4.71 -32.57
C LEU A 150 14.16 -3.59 -32.23
N LEU A 151 13.20 -3.88 -31.35
CA LEU A 151 12.20 -2.88 -30.90
C LEU A 151 12.84 -1.65 -30.25
N LEU A 152 13.96 -1.83 -29.53
CA LEU A 152 14.71 -0.75 -28.87
C LEU A 152 15.64 0.02 -29.80
N GLN A 153 16.03 -0.52 -30.95
CA GLN A 153 16.86 0.21 -31.91
C GLN A 153 16.05 1.23 -32.71
N HIS A 154 14.77 1.00 -32.95
CA HIS A 154 13.95 1.88 -33.77
C HIS A 154 13.69 3.21 -33.07
N PRO A 155 13.97 4.40 -33.64
CA PRO A 155 13.73 5.67 -32.98
C PRO A 155 12.22 5.91 -32.80
N SER A 156 11.69 5.69 -31.59
CA SER A 156 10.29 5.95 -31.26
C SER A 156 10.20 6.76 -29.98
N ALA A 157 9.26 7.71 -29.95
CA ALA A 157 8.92 8.50 -28.76
C ALA A 157 8.14 7.69 -27.70
N GLN A 158 7.84 6.42 -27.98
CA GLN A 158 6.96 5.60 -27.16
C GLN A 158 7.75 4.67 -26.24
N THR A 159 7.44 4.70 -24.94
CA THR A 159 8.04 3.83 -23.93
C THR A 159 7.45 2.42 -24.00
N LEU A 160 8.30 1.40 -24.07
CA LEU A 160 7.92 0.00 -24.07
C LEU A 160 7.75 -0.51 -22.65
N THR A 161 6.57 -1.00 -22.29
CA THR A 161 6.33 -1.58 -20.97
C THR A 161 6.56 -3.08 -21.02
N VAL A 162 7.51 -3.62 -20.25
CA VAL A 162 7.89 -5.04 -20.27
C VAL A 162 7.74 -5.65 -18.88
N ASN A 163 7.21 -6.88 -18.81
CA ASN A 163 7.11 -7.62 -17.55
C ASN A 163 8.35 -8.50 -17.35
N MET A 164 9.14 -8.19 -16.31
CA MET A 164 10.39 -8.91 -16.02
C MET A 164 10.16 -10.38 -15.66
N ARG A 165 9.04 -10.73 -15.01
CA ARG A 165 8.77 -12.14 -14.60
C ARG A 165 8.59 -13.07 -15.80
N LYS A 166 8.11 -12.56 -16.93
CA LYS A 166 7.98 -13.33 -18.17
C LYS A 166 9.27 -13.33 -19.01
N ASN A 167 10.21 -12.44 -18.70
CA ASN A 167 11.36 -12.11 -19.54
C ASN A 167 12.67 -12.18 -18.73
N LEU A 168 12.99 -13.37 -18.21
CA LEU A 168 14.11 -13.56 -17.29
C LEU A 168 15.48 -13.17 -17.87
N PHE A 169 15.64 -13.23 -19.20
CA PHE A 169 16.87 -12.83 -19.91
C PHE A 169 17.28 -11.37 -19.67
N LEU A 170 16.34 -10.52 -19.23
CA LEU A 170 16.61 -9.11 -18.88
C LEU A 170 17.57 -9.01 -17.68
N GLN A 171 17.55 -10.00 -16.79
CA GLN A 171 18.45 -10.06 -15.65
C GLN A 171 19.91 -10.34 -16.07
N GLU A 172 20.12 -11.09 -17.14
CA GLU A 172 21.45 -11.48 -17.62
C GLU A 172 22.09 -10.38 -18.48
N ASN A 173 21.27 -9.56 -19.17
CA ASN A 173 21.72 -8.58 -20.16
C ASN A 173 21.67 -7.13 -19.68
N VAL A 174 21.82 -6.88 -18.37
CA VAL A 174 21.71 -5.54 -17.75
C VAL A 174 22.60 -4.51 -18.47
N THR A 175 23.87 -4.83 -18.72
CA THR A 175 24.83 -3.92 -19.36
C THR A 175 24.40 -3.50 -20.76
N ARG A 176 23.76 -4.41 -21.51
CA ARG A 176 23.22 -4.13 -22.85
C ARG A 176 21.92 -3.33 -22.83
N LEU A 177 21.20 -3.35 -21.71
CA LEU A 177 19.94 -2.61 -21.51
C LEU A 177 20.16 -1.17 -21.05
N LEU A 178 21.25 -0.88 -20.33
CA LEU A 178 21.51 0.46 -19.78
C LEU A 178 21.35 1.61 -20.79
N PRO A 179 21.82 1.50 -22.06
CA PRO A 179 21.68 2.57 -23.04
C PRO A 179 20.23 2.86 -23.48
N TYR A 180 19.28 1.96 -23.19
CA TYR A 180 17.89 2.05 -23.67
C TYR A 180 16.88 2.25 -22.54
N LEU A 181 17.33 2.56 -21.32
CA LEU A 181 16.44 2.68 -20.14
C LEU A 181 15.43 3.82 -20.24
N ASP A 182 15.74 4.86 -21.00
CA ASP A 182 14.82 5.98 -21.29
C ASP A 182 13.57 5.53 -22.06
N ARG A 183 13.64 4.35 -22.70
CA ARG A 183 12.63 3.82 -23.60
C ARG A 183 11.86 2.64 -23.03
N ILE A 184 12.21 2.16 -21.84
CA ILE A 184 11.61 0.96 -21.24
C ILE A 184 10.97 1.31 -19.91
N LEU A 185 9.83 0.68 -19.62
CA LEU A 185 9.20 0.69 -18.31
C LEU A 185 9.05 -0.76 -17.83
N PHE A 186 9.69 -1.10 -16.72
CA PHE A 186 9.67 -2.45 -16.17
C PHE A 186 8.50 -2.64 -15.21
N LYS A 187 7.60 -3.57 -15.53
CA LYS A 187 6.65 -4.10 -14.55
C LYS A 187 7.29 -5.23 -13.75
N ARG A 188 7.12 -5.15 -12.42
CA ARG A 188 7.61 -6.12 -11.42
C ARG A 188 9.12 -6.36 -11.54
N PRO A 189 9.96 -5.31 -11.46
CA PRO A 189 11.41 -5.47 -11.49
C PRO A 189 11.88 -6.39 -10.36
N CYS A 190 12.80 -7.29 -10.70
CA CYS A 190 13.40 -8.17 -9.70
C CYS A 190 14.46 -7.39 -8.89
N PRO A 191 14.53 -7.53 -7.55
CA PRO A 191 15.56 -6.87 -6.75
C PRO A 191 17.00 -7.17 -7.19
N SER A 192 17.27 -8.36 -7.77
CA SER A 192 18.60 -8.72 -8.31
C SER A 192 18.97 -7.87 -9.52
N PHE A 193 18.00 -7.59 -10.38
CA PHE A 193 18.18 -6.77 -11.56
C PHE A 193 18.46 -5.32 -11.15
N VAL A 194 17.66 -4.76 -10.23
CA VAL A 194 17.85 -3.38 -9.74
C VAL A 194 19.25 -3.23 -9.13
N LEU A 195 19.67 -4.17 -8.27
CA LEU A 195 20.99 -4.14 -7.65
C LEU A 195 22.13 -4.23 -8.68
N THR A 196 22.00 -5.10 -9.68
CA THR A 196 23.01 -5.23 -10.74
C THR A 196 23.08 -3.95 -11.58
N ALA A 197 21.92 -3.34 -11.92
CA ALA A 197 21.87 -2.11 -12.70
C ALA A 197 22.55 -0.95 -11.97
N ILE A 198 22.23 -0.70 -10.70
CA ILE A 198 22.88 0.37 -9.91
C ILE A 198 24.38 0.11 -9.75
N ARG A 199 24.79 -1.15 -9.60
CA ARG A 199 26.21 -1.52 -9.50
C ARG A 199 26.98 -1.24 -10.78
N GLU A 200 26.43 -1.57 -11.94
CA GLU A 200 27.06 -1.28 -13.23
C GLU A 200 27.13 0.22 -13.53
N ILE A 201 26.07 0.98 -13.19
CA ILE A 201 26.08 2.45 -13.29
C ILE A 201 27.15 3.05 -12.36
N TYR A 202 27.28 2.53 -11.14
CA TYR A 202 28.30 2.97 -10.19
C TYR A 202 29.72 2.71 -10.70
N LYS A 203 29.98 1.50 -11.24
CA LYS A 203 31.28 1.15 -11.83
C LYS A 203 31.66 2.06 -13.00
N THR A 204 30.69 2.37 -13.86
CA THR A 204 30.88 3.22 -15.04
C THR A 204 30.80 4.72 -14.74
N ARG A 205 30.41 5.11 -13.51
CA ARG A 205 30.16 6.49 -13.08
C ARG A 205 29.20 7.26 -14.01
N ALA A 206 28.26 6.54 -14.62
CA ALA A 206 27.34 7.09 -15.60
C ALA A 206 26.12 7.75 -14.95
N SER A 207 26.33 8.85 -14.23
CA SER A 207 25.24 9.59 -13.56
C SER A 207 24.07 10.01 -14.46
N PRO A 208 24.25 10.35 -15.77
CA PRO A 208 23.12 10.76 -16.62
C PRO A 208 22.10 9.66 -16.88
N ILE A 209 22.44 8.39 -16.65
CA ILE A 209 21.55 7.24 -16.86
C ILE A 209 20.57 7.06 -15.68
N ILE A 210 20.90 7.58 -14.49
CA ILE A 210 20.13 7.37 -13.26
C ILE A 210 18.67 7.85 -13.39
N PRO A 211 18.38 9.07 -13.90
CA PRO A 211 16.99 9.51 -14.09
C PRO A 211 16.19 8.60 -15.03
N SER A 212 16.83 8.08 -16.08
CA SER A 212 16.20 7.13 -17.02
C SER A 212 15.95 5.78 -16.36
N LEU A 213 16.88 5.27 -15.55
CA LEU A 213 16.67 4.07 -14.74
C LEU A 213 15.47 4.25 -13.81
N LEU A 214 15.41 5.37 -13.08
CA LEU A 214 14.32 5.62 -12.14
C LEU A 214 12.97 5.71 -12.85
N ARG A 215 12.90 6.40 -13.99
CA ARG A 215 11.69 6.43 -14.82
C ARG A 215 11.27 5.02 -15.27
N SER A 216 12.24 4.19 -15.66
CA SER A 216 11.98 2.80 -16.06
C SER A 216 11.45 1.92 -14.91
N LEU A 217 11.77 2.27 -13.66
CA LEU A 217 11.35 1.56 -12.45
C LEU A 217 10.17 2.22 -11.75
N ASP A 218 9.49 3.18 -12.39
CA ASP A 218 8.39 3.96 -11.79
C ASP A 218 8.81 4.67 -10.49
N HIS A 219 10.06 5.15 -10.45
CA HIS A 219 10.70 5.79 -9.30
C HIS A 219 10.77 4.92 -8.03
N VAL A 220 10.65 3.58 -8.17
CA VAL A 220 10.76 2.63 -7.06
C VAL A 220 12.08 1.86 -7.13
N ILE A 221 12.95 2.04 -6.12
CA ILE A 221 14.11 1.18 -5.90
C ILE A 221 13.71 0.10 -4.90
N ASN A 222 13.55 -1.13 -5.39
CA ASN A 222 13.22 -2.30 -4.56
C ASN A 222 14.44 -3.22 -4.42
N LEU A 223 14.97 -3.34 -3.19
CA LEU A 223 16.14 -4.16 -2.85
C LEU A 223 15.85 -5.15 -1.70
N THR A 224 14.60 -5.60 -1.56
CA THR A 224 14.17 -6.50 -0.48
C THR A 224 14.96 -7.81 -0.39
N CYS A 225 15.08 -8.35 0.83
CA CYS A 225 15.68 -9.65 1.14
C CYS A 225 17.14 -9.80 0.66
N ARG A 226 18.01 -8.83 1.01
CA ARG A 226 19.41 -8.86 0.57
C ARG A 226 20.39 -8.49 1.66
N GLU A 227 21.50 -9.22 1.69
CA GLU A 227 22.70 -8.75 2.34
C GLU A 227 23.46 -7.85 1.37
N MET A 228 23.59 -6.57 1.72
CA MET A 228 24.27 -5.59 0.87
C MET A 228 25.74 -5.56 1.24
N ARG A 229 26.60 -5.85 0.26
CA ARG A 229 28.05 -5.68 0.43
C ARG A 229 28.39 -4.18 0.48
N PRO A 230 29.56 -3.77 1.00
CA PRO A 230 29.95 -2.36 1.04
C PRO A 230 29.87 -1.66 -0.33
N MET A 231 30.34 -2.31 -1.39
CA MET A 231 30.24 -1.79 -2.77
C MET A 231 28.79 -1.62 -3.24
N ASP A 232 27.88 -2.48 -2.77
CA ASP A 232 26.45 -2.40 -3.10
C ASP A 232 25.79 -1.21 -2.40
N CYS A 233 26.24 -0.89 -1.18
CA CYS A 233 25.82 0.30 -0.45
C CYS A 233 26.31 1.57 -1.15
N ASP A 234 27.59 1.64 -1.55
CA ASP A 234 28.13 2.80 -2.26
C ASP A 234 27.40 3.05 -3.58
N ALA A 235 27.06 1.99 -4.31
CA ALA A 235 26.28 2.07 -5.54
C ALA A 235 24.85 2.62 -5.28
N LEU A 236 24.20 2.20 -4.19
CA LEU A 236 22.92 2.73 -3.78
C LEU A 236 23.02 4.22 -3.41
N LEU A 237 24.01 4.62 -2.60
CA LEU A 237 24.21 6.02 -2.22
C LEU A 237 24.50 6.90 -3.44
N TYR A 238 25.35 6.42 -4.34
CA TYR A 238 25.63 7.12 -5.59
C TYR A 238 24.37 7.31 -6.44
N THR A 239 23.52 6.29 -6.49
CA THR A 239 22.22 6.37 -7.18
C THR A 239 21.30 7.39 -6.50
N LEU A 240 21.20 7.36 -5.18
CA LEU A 240 20.36 8.27 -4.40
C LEU A 240 20.82 9.72 -4.51
N ALA A 241 22.13 9.97 -4.51
CA ALA A 241 22.72 11.31 -4.62
C ALA A 241 22.37 12.02 -5.94
N HIS A 242 22.10 11.27 -7.01
CA HIS A 242 21.71 11.78 -8.32
C HIS A 242 20.23 11.55 -8.63
N SER A 243 19.42 11.29 -7.60
CA SER A 243 18.00 11.04 -7.72
C SER A 243 17.18 12.10 -7.00
N ASP A 244 15.89 12.17 -7.34
CA ASP A 244 14.92 12.99 -6.64
C ASP A 244 13.58 12.26 -6.52
N GLY A 245 12.94 12.40 -5.36
CA GLY A 245 11.61 11.85 -5.06
C GLY A 245 11.49 10.31 -5.09
N VAL A 246 12.57 9.56 -4.85
CA VAL A 246 12.56 8.09 -5.03
C VAL A 246 11.84 7.37 -3.89
N LYS A 247 11.07 6.32 -4.22
CA LYS A 247 10.52 5.37 -3.25
C LYS A 247 11.50 4.23 -3.04
N LEU A 248 11.99 4.06 -1.83
CA LEU A 248 13.04 3.11 -1.48
C LEU A 248 12.46 1.99 -0.60
N ASN A 249 12.54 0.75 -1.09
CA ASN A 249 12.11 -0.44 -0.36
C ASN A 249 13.31 -1.34 -0.02
N LEU A 250 13.58 -1.45 1.28
CA LEU A 250 14.69 -2.16 1.91
C LEU A 250 14.19 -3.16 2.96
N LEU A 251 12.97 -3.69 2.82
CA LEU A 251 12.45 -4.70 3.75
C LEU A 251 13.36 -5.94 3.75
N TRP A 252 13.79 -6.34 4.95
CA TRP A 252 14.70 -7.47 5.16
C TRP A 252 16.05 -7.29 4.46
N THR A 253 16.55 -6.06 4.41
CA THR A 253 17.83 -5.73 3.78
C THR A 253 18.83 -5.27 4.85
N SER A 254 20.01 -5.90 4.87
CA SER A 254 21.09 -5.49 5.79
C SER A 254 21.94 -4.39 5.16
N ILE A 255 21.81 -3.16 5.66
CA ILE A 255 22.61 -1.99 5.24
C ILE A 255 23.13 -1.25 6.50
N PRO A 256 24.34 -0.65 6.46
CA PRO A 256 24.80 0.28 7.49
C PRO A 256 23.89 1.52 7.56
N ALA A 257 23.26 1.76 8.70
CA ALA A 257 22.27 2.83 8.83
C ALA A 257 22.84 4.22 8.55
N GLN A 258 24.08 4.52 8.95
CA GLN A 258 24.69 5.84 8.75
C GLN A 258 24.80 6.24 7.27
N SER A 259 24.93 5.27 6.37
CA SER A 259 25.10 5.51 4.95
C SER A 259 23.91 6.22 4.33
N ILE A 260 22.68 5.77 4.64
CA ILE A 260 21.45 6.24 3.97
C ILE A 260 21.00 7.62 4.48
N LEU A 261 21.33 7.98 5.73
CA LEU A 261 20.81 9.18 6.40
C LEU A 261 21.04 10.48 5.61
N TRP A 262 22.18 10.59 4.94
CA TRP A 262 22.57 11.78 4.18
C TRP A 262 21.78 12.00 2.89
N ASN A 263 21.06 10.97 2.41
CA ASN A 263 20.29 11.02 1.17
C ASN A 263 18.78 10.87 1.41
N LEU A 264 18.31 10.88 2.66
CA LEU A 264 16.89 10.82 3.00
C LEU A 264 16.10 12.05 2.51
N ASP A 265 16.79 13.17 2.22
CA ASP A 265 16.18 14.34 1.59
C ASP A 265 15.67 14.03 0.17
N LYS A 266 16.34 13.12 -0.55
CA LYS A 266 15.99 12.67 -1.91
C LYS A 266 14.95 11.55 -1.95
N VAL A 267 14.69 10.91 -0.81
CA VAL A 267 13.72 9.81 -0.71
C VAL A 267 12.34 10.40 -0.40
N SER A 268 11.32 9.96 -1.15
CA SER A 268 9.92 10.34 -0.91
C SER A 268 9.22 9.39 0.05
N GLN A 269 9.52 8.09 -0.06
CA GLN A 269 8.95 7.04 0.77
C GLN A 269 10.00 5.98 1.08
N LEU A 270 10.12 5.60 2.35
CA LEU A 270 11.04 4.58 2.83
C LEU A 270 10.27 3.41 3.43
N SER A 271 10.54 2.20 2.97
CA SER A 271 10.03 0.95 3.55
C SER A 271 11.20 0.14 4.08
N VAL A 272 11.23 -0.07 5.40
CA VAL A 272 12.30 -0.74 6.14
C VAL A 272 11.68 -1.66 7.19
N ASP A 273 12.41 -2.69 7.60
CA ASP A 273 12.03 -3.49 8.76
C ASP A 273 12.28 -2.73 10.07
N ARG A 274 11.65 -3.20 11.16
CA ARG A 274 11.76 -2.57 12.50
C ARG A 274 13.21 -2.44 13.00
N ASN A 275 14.10 -3.38 12.67
CA ASN A 275 15.49 -3.34 13.15
C ASN A 275 16.32 -2.30 12.38
N LEU A 276 16.15 -2.23 11.06
CA LEU A 276 16.76 -1.18 10.25
C LEU A 276 16.18 0.19 10.60
N LEU A 277 14.87 0.30 10.83
CA LEU A 277 14.23 1.53 11.29
C LEU A 277 14.84 1.99 12.61
N LEU A 278 14.97 1.10 13.59
CA LEU A 278 15.54 1.43 14.90
C LEU A 278 17.01 1.88 14.79
N ARG A 279 17.81 1.22 13.93
CA ARG A 279 19.19 1.65 13.66
C ARG A 279 19.26 3.03 12.98
N LEU A 280 18.31 3.35 12.09
CA LEU A 280 18.20 4.69 11.49
C LEU A 280 17.81 5.74 12.54
N VAL A 281 16.88 5.41 13.44
CA VAL A 281 16.50 6.28 14.57
C VAL A 281 17.71 6.57 15.46
N HIS A 282 18.49 5.55 15.81
CA HIS A 282 19.75 5.74 16.54
C HIS A 282 20.76 6.60 15.79
N GLY A 283 20.92 6.36 14.49
CA GLY A 283 21.81 7.17 13.66
C GLY A 283 21.40 8.64 13.61
N CYS A 284 20.09 8.94 13.56
CA CYS A 284 19.58 10.31 13.67
C CYS A 284 19.81 10.92 15.07
N ALA A 285 19.78 10.11 16.12
CA ALA A 285 19.95 10.56 17.50
C ALA A 285 21.42 10.70 17.94
N ALA A 286 22.37 10.10 17.21
CA ALA A 286 23.76 9.98 17.63
C ALA A 286 24.58 11.28 17.60
N SER A 287 24.26 12.24 16.72
CA SER A 287 25.03 13.48 16.55
C SER A 287 24.15 14.64 16.11
N ASP A 288 24.47 15.86 16.56
CA ASP A 288 23.77 17.09 16.16
C ASP A 288 23.78 17.33 14.64
N ALA A 289 24.84 16.91 13.94
CA ALA A 289 24.91 16.97 12.48
C ALA A 289 23.90 16.02 11.81
N GLN A 290 23.65 14.85 12.43
CA GLN A 290 22.73 13.83 11.93
C GLN A 290 21.29 14.06 12.41
N GLN A 291 21.08 14.88 13.45
CA GLN A 291 19.75 15.28 13.90
C GLN A 291 18.96 16.05 12.82
N GLY A 292 19.65 16.70 11.86
CA GLY A 292 19.00 17.27 10.67
C GLY A 292 18.28 16.23 9.81
N ALA A 293 18.75 14.98 9.82
CA ALA A 293 18.15 13.87 9.08
C ALA A 293 16.90 13.30 9.77
N ALA A 294 16.62 13.64 11.04
CA ALA A 294 15.46 13.11 11.76
C ALA A 294 14.13 13.52 11.12
N GLU A 295 14.00 14.78 10.71
CA GLU A 295 12.79 15.27 10.01
C GLU A 295 12.64 14.60 8.64
N SER A 296 13.75 14.43 7.92
CA SER A 296 13.77 13.70 6.64
C SER A 296 13.35 12.25 6.84
N LEU A 297 13.84 11.58 7.89
CA LEU A 297 13.45 10.21 8.26
C LEU A 297 11.94 10.15 8.52
N LEU A 298 11.42 10.97 9.43
CA LEU A 298 9.99 11.01 9.74
C LEU A 298 9.14 11.27 8.49
N ARG A 299 9.55 12.22 7.64
CA ARG A 299 8.87 12.50 6.36
C ARG A 299 8.87 11.27 5.43
N THR A 300 10.01 10.61 5.29
CA THR A 300 10.16 9.42 4.41
C THR A 300 9.36 8.23 4.89
N VAL A 301 9.17 8.05 6.20
CA VAL A 301 8.28 7.04 6.78
C VAL A 301 6.84 7.56 6.97
N GLN A 302 6.48 8.67 6.33
CA GLN A 302 5.13 9.26 6.35
C GLN A 302 4.61 9.57 7.75
N HIS A 303 5.50 10.01 8.65
CA HIS A 303 5.22 10.27 10.06
C HIS A 303 4.61 9.05 10.79
N ARG A 304 4.93 7.84 10.33
CA ARG A 304 4.55 6.59 10.98
C ARG A 304 5.80 5.80 11.39
N LEU A 305 6.13 5.88 12.68
CA LEU A 305 7.21 5.12 13.28
C LEU A 305 6.68 3.77 13.76
N ASP A 306 6.72 2.79 12.85
CA ASP A 306 6.22 1.44 13.10
C ASP A 306 7.34 0.49 13.52
N LEU A 307 7.41 0.18 14.81
CA LEU A 307 8.37 -0.77 15.39
C LEU A 307 7.75 -2.15 15.62
N SER A 308 6.51 -2.37 15.19
CA SER A 308 5.77 -3.63 15.35
C SER A 308 6.18 -4.65 14.28
N CYS A 309 5.75 -5.91 14.44
CA CYS A 309 6.00 -6.94 13.44
C CYS A 309 5.07 -6.75 12.24
N SER A 310 5.62 -6.44 11.06
CA SER A 310 4.85 -6.47 9.80
C SER A 310 4.76 -7.87 9.17
N SER A 311 5.50 -8.84 9.70
CA SER A 311 5.50 -10.24 9.23
C SER A 311 4.85 -11.14 10.27
N CYS A 312 3.52 -11.03 10.42
CA CYS A 312 2.76 -12.08 11.07
C CYS A 312 2.68 -13.26 10.09
N VAL A 313 3.69 -14.13 10.11
CA VAL A 313 3.40 -15.56 9.97
C VAL A 313 2.79 -15.90 11.32
N GLU A 314 1.50 -16.22 11.35
CA GLU A 314 0.79 -16.63 12.56
C GLU A 314 1.50 -17.85 13.15
N LEU A 315 2.39 -17.61 14.12
CA LEU A 315 3.06 -18.65 14.88
C LEU A 315 2.24 -18.94 16.15
N PRO A 316 2.19 -20.20 16.61
CA PRO A 316 1.50 -20.59 17.83
C PRO A 316 1.98 -19.77 19.04
N GLU A 317 1.07 -19.53 19.99
CA GLU A 317 1.23 -18.62 21.14
C GLU A 317 2.47 -18.90 22.03
N GLU A 318 3.03 -20.11 22.01
CA GLU A 318 4.21 -20.46 22.82
C GLU A 318 5.54 -19.92 22.23
N ASP A 319 5.64 -19.69 20.91
CA ASP A 319 6.86 -19.18 20.25
C ASP A 319 6.87 -17.63 20.08
N GLN A 320 5.78 -16.95 20.43
CA GLN A 320 5.63 -15.50 20.25
C GLN A 320 6.54 -14.66 21.17
N ARG A 321 6.91 -15.18 22.35
CA ARG A 321 7.77 -14.46 23.31
C ARG A 321 9.19 -14.24 22.78
N ASP A 322 9.71 -15.14 21.96
CA ASP A 322 11.03 -15.01 21.33
C ASP A 322 11.01 -14.12 20.07
N THR A 323 9.81 -13.70 19.61
CA THR A 323 9.64 -12.82 18.44
C THR A 323 9.39 -11.35 18.80
N LEU A 324 9.16 -11.02 20.08
CA LEU A 324 8.95 -9.65 20.54
C LEU A 324 10.24 -8.82 20.45
N LEU A 325 10.14 -7.61 19.91
CA LEU A 325 11.26 -6.68 19.92
C LEU A 325 11.39 -6.05 21.31
N ARG A 326 12.51 -6.32 21.98
CA ARG A 326 12.84 -5.68 23.26
C ARG A 326 13.46 -4.31 23.04
N LEU A 327 12.70 -3.26 23.35
CA LEU A 327 13.20 -1.89 23.31
C LEU A 327 13.92 -1.56 24.62
N THR A 328 15.19 -1.21 24.49
CA THR A 328 16.05 -0.73 25.56
C THR A 328 15.76 0.73 25.90
N ALA A 329 16.26 1.21 27.05
CA ALA A 329 16.22 2.63 27.38
C ALA A 329 16.97 3.50 26.35
N GLY A 330 18.00 2.95 25.69
CA GLY A 330 18.70 3.62 24.60
C GLY A 330 17.81 3.84 23.39
N ASP A 331 17.03 2.82 23.01
CA ASP A 331 16.05 2.89 21.91
C ASP A 331 15.01 3.96 22.16
N CYS A 332 14.40 3.94 23.35
CA CYS A 332 13.38 4.92 23.74
C CYS A 332 13.94 6.35 23.80
N ARG A 333 15.20 6.51 24.23
CA ARG A 333 15.89 7.81 24.21
C ARG A 333 16.06 8.33 22.79
N ALA A 334 16.47 7.47 21.86
CA ALA A 334 16.65 7.84 20.46
C ALA A 334 15.30 8.23 19.82
N VAL A 335 14.25 7.44 20.05
CA VAL A 335 12.88 7.74 19.62
C VAL A 335 12.39 9.07 20.19
N SER A 336 12.56 9.30 21.49
CA SER A 336 12.20 10.56 22.16
C SER A 336 12.96 11.75 21.58
N SER A 337 14.25 11.59 21.26
CA SER A 337 15.08 12.64 20.66
C SER A 337 14.57 13.08 19.29
N ILE A 338 14.25 12.13 18.40
CA ILE A 338 13.75 12.45 17.06
C ILE A 338 12.34 13.06 17.11
N LEU A 339 11.45 12.51 17.96
CA LEU A 339 10.06 12.97 18.07
C LEU A 339 9.95 14.37 18.68
N ARG A 340 10.87 14.73 19.59
CA ARG A 340 10.90 16.07 20.19
C ARG A 340 11.01 17.17 19.13
N ARG A 341 11.72 16.89 18.04
CA ARG A 341 11.98 17.82 16.93
C ARG A 341 10.93 17.75 15.82
N SER A 342 10.09 16.72 15.82
CA SER A 342 8.99 16.60 14.87
C SER A 342 8.08 17.82 14.97
N ARG A 343 7.74 18.37 13.80
CA ARG A 343 6.78 19.48 13.66
C ARG A 343 5.36 19.01 13.41
N ARG A 344 5.18 17.72 13.13
CA ARG A 344 3.89 17.11 12.79
C ARG A 344 3.58 15.99 13.76
N ASP A 345 2.30 15.77 13.98
CA ASP A 345 1.84 14.62 14.75
C ASP A 345 2.33 13.34 14.08
N THR A 346 2.96 12.48 14.87
CA THR A 346 3.63 11.27 14.39
C THR A 346 2.97 10.06 15.01
N GLN A 347 2.60 9.06 14.21
CA GLN A 347 2.08 7.81 14.73
C GLN A 347 3.23 6.94 15.24
N LEU A 348 3.18 6.55 16.50
CA LEU A 348 4.14 5.64 17.14
C LEU A 348 3.46 4.29 17.38
N ILE A 349 3.96 3.23 16.76
CA ILE A 349 3.34 1.89 16.82
C ILE A 349 4.28 0.90 17.52
N LEU A 350 3.81 0.36 18.64
CA LEU A 350 4.50 -0.52 19.60
C LEU A 350 3.63 -1.76 19.95
N GLN A 351 2.90 -2.32 18.99
CA GLN A 351 1.97 -3.44 19.23
C GLN A 351 2.68 -4.76 19.56
N ASP A 352 3.88 -5.00 19.00
CA ASP A 352 4.66 -6.22 19.22
C ASP A 352 6.02 -5.90 19.86
N CYS A 353 6.02 -5.00 20.85
CA CYS A 353 7.21 -4.54 21.54
C CYS A 353 7.12 -4.83 23.05
N GLU A 354 8.23 -5.26 23.62
CA GLU A 354 8.45 -5.31 25.06
C GLU A 354 9.34 -4.12 25.43
N VAL A 355 8.86 -3.24 26.31
CA VAL A 355 9.59 -2.04 26.70
C VAL A 355 9.79 -2.05 28.21
N GLN A 356 11.01 -1.76 28.66
CA GLN A 356 11.28 -1.59 30.08
C GLN A 356 10.68 -0.28 30.59
N ASP A 357 10.23 -0.25 31.85
CA ASP A 357 9.67 0.94 32.50
C ASP A 357 10.56 2.18 32.37
N SER A 358 11.87 2.01 32.57
CA SER A 358 12.86 3.08 32.42
C SER A 358 12.94 3.64 30.98
N GLY A 359 12.58 2.84 29.98
CA GLY A 359 12.45 3.26 28.59
C GLY A 359 11.16 4.03 28.33
N LEU A 360 10.03 3.53 28.84
CA LEU A 360 8.72 4.19 28.74
C LEU A 360 8.74 5.57 29.43
N ASP A 361 9.45 5.69 30.54
CA ASP A 361 9.68 6.96 31.24
C ASP A 361 10.26 8.06 30.32
N LEU A 362 11.10 7.67 29.35
CA LEU A 362 11.74 8.58 28.40
C LEU A 362 10.80 9.04 27.27
N LEU A 363 9.67 8.38 27.09
CA LEU A 363 8.67 8.69 26.05
C LEU A 363 7.64 9.72 26.55
N PHE A 364 7.31 9.79 27.84
CA PHE A 364 6.35 10.77 28.39
C PHE A 364 6.54 12.22 27.91
N PRO A 365 7.77 12.76 27.81
CA PRO A 365 7.99 14.13 27.33
C PRO A 365 7.55 14.38 25.89
N VAL A 366 7.32 13.34 25.08
CA VAL A 366 6.94 13.44 23.67
C VAL A 366 5.57 12.83 23.35
N LEU A 367 4.91 12.17 24.30
CA LEU A 367 3.60 11.52 24.07
C LEU A 367 2.54 12.49 23.52
N HIS A 368 2.44 13.71 24.05
CA HIS A 368 1.54 14.77 23.56
C HIS A 368 1.70 15.20 22.08
N LYS A 369 2.72 14.69 21.37
CA LYS A 369 2.99 14.93 19.94
C LYS A 369 2.77 13.70 19.06
N VAL A 370 2.38 12.57 19.64
CA VAL A 370 2.25 11.32 18.90
C VAL A 370 0.88 10.71 19.04
N LYS A 371 0.45 10.01 18.00
CA LYS A 371 -0.65 9.04 18.07
C LYS A 371 -0.05 7.69 18.46
N LEU A 372 -0.29 7.23 19.67
CA LEU A 372 0.24 5.99 20.20
C LEU A 372 -0.65 4.81 19.83
N ARG A 373 -0.07 3.76 19.26
CA ARG A 373 -0.70 2.45 19.09
C ARG A 373 0.19 1.40 19.71
N ALA A 374 -0.12 0.97 20.92
CA ALA A 374 0.72 0.03 21.66
C ALA A 374 -0.05 -1.25 22.01
N SER A 375 0.68 -2.27 22.45
CA SER A 375 0.05 -3.45 23.06
C SER A 375 -0.61 -3.06 24.38
N LYS A 376 -1.62 -3.82 24.77
CA LYS A 376 -2.33 -3.65 26.06
C LYS A 376 -1.37 -3.73 27.25
N ALA A 377 -0.34 -4.58 27.16
CA ALA A 377 0.71 -4.67 28.17
C ALA A 377 1.51 -3.35 28.29
N VAL A 378 1.91 -2.75 27.16
CA VAL A 378 2.63 -1.46 27.16
C VAL A 378 1.72 -0.32 27.61
N LEU A 379 0.44 -0.33 27.24
CA LEU A 379 -0.55 0.65 27.72
C LEU A 379 -0.73 0.57 29.24
N LEU A 380 -0.89 -0.64 29.78
CA LEU A 380 -1.01 -0.87 31.22
C LEU A 380 0.27 -0.42 31.97
N GLN A 381 1.44 -0.69 31.42
CA GLN A 381 2.71 -0.21 31.98
C GLN A 381 2.78 1.32 31.98
N LEU A 382 2.44 1.97 30.86
CA LEU A 382 2.42 3.43 30.77
C LEU A 382 1.47 4.06 31.80
N VAL A 383 0.28 3.49 31.96
CA VAL A 383 -0.67 3.91 33.01
C VAL A 383 -0.07 3.72 34.40
N SER A 384 0.54 2.58 34.67
CA SER A 384 1.13 2.27 35.98
C SER A 384 2.33 3.16 36.33
N LEU A 385 2.98 3.78 35.33
CA LEU A 385 4.10 4.72 35.48
C LEU A 385 3.67 6.19 35.57
N LEU A 386 2.37 6.47 35.53
CA LEU A 386 1.84 7.83 35.73
C LEU A 386 2.15 8.40 37.12
N PRO A 387 1.97 7.66 38.23
CA PRO A 387 2.20 8.21 39.56
C PRO A 387 3.68 8.48 39.79
N VAL A 388 4.04 9.77 39.92
CA VAL A 388 5.39 10.23 40.25
C VAL A 388 5.33 11.02 41.56
N ASN A 389 6.47 11.15 42.25
CA ASN A 389 6.61 11.91 43.50
C ASN A 389 6.11 13.37 43.44
N SER A 390 5.87 13.92 42.24
CA SER A 390 5.37 15.26 41.98
C SER A 390 3.99 15.16 41.34
N GLU A 391 2.97 15.68 42.02
CA GLU A 391 1.59 15.74 41.53
C GLU A 391 1.49 16.47 40.19
N ARG A 392 2.22 17.59 40.06
CA ARG A 392 2.28 18.37 38.82
C ARG A 392 2.82 17.55 37.64
N ASP A 393 3.83 16.71 37.88
CA ASP A 393 4.41 15.87 36.83
C ASP A 393 3.49 14.68 36.50
N THR A 394 2.78 14.15 37.49
CA THR A 394 1.76 13.10 37.30
C THR A 394 0.63 13.60 36.38
N VAL A 395 0.07 14.77 36.67
CA VAL A 395 -0.96 15.41 35.82
C VAL A 395 -0.42 15.65 34.41
N ARG A 396 0.80 16.18 34.29
CA ARG A 396 1.42 16.42 32.98
C ARG A 396 1.60 15.11 32.18
N ARG A 397 2.02 14.03 32.83
CA ARG A 397 2.15 12.71 32.19
C ARG A 397 0.81 12.15 31.76
N ALA A 398 -0.21 12.25 32.62
CA ALA A 398 -1.57 11.80 32.33
C ALA A 398 -2.15 12.51 31.11
N VAL A 399 -2.14 13.85 31.09
CA VAL A 399 -2.60 14.64 29.94
C VAL A 399 -1.82 14.30 28.66
N SER A 400 -0.50 14.14 28.77
CA SER A 400 0.35 13.75 27.63
C SER A 400 -0.01 12.38 27.07
N LEU A 401 -0.35 11.42 27.94
CA LEU A 401 -0.77 10.07 27.56
C LEU A 401 -2.19 10.07 26.95
N CYS A 402 -3.17 10.73 27.58
CA CYS A 402 -4.53 10.83 27.04
C CYS A 402 -4.54 11.41 25.63
N LYS A 403 -3.80 12.50 25.43
CA LYS A 403 -3.66 13.11 24.10
C LYS A 403 -3.06 12.16 23.08
N ALA A 404 -2.17 11.26 23.51
CA ALA A 404 -1.56 10.29 22.61
C ALA A 404 -2.49 9.15 22.21
N LEU A 405 -3.51 8.87 23.01
CA LEU A 405 -4.44 7.76 22.82
C LEU A 405 -5.65 8.10 21.93
N GLU A 406 -5.87 9.38 21.61
CA GLU A 406 -6.98 9.86 20.77
C GLU A 406 -8.35 9.35 21.27
N GLU A 407 -8.66 9.65 22.53
CA GLU A 407 -9.98 9.45 23.16
C GLU A 407 -10.33 7.99 23.56
N GLU A 408 -9.59 7.00 23.08
CA GLU A 408 -9.84 5.57 23.34
C GLU A 408 -8.73 4.90 24.17
N LEU A 409 -9.09 4.19 25.24
CA LEU A 409 -8.18 3.32 25.99
C LEU A 409 -8.76 1.92 26.13
N ASP A 410 -8.12 0.97 25.44
CA ASP A 410 -8.42 -0.46 25.56
C ASP A 410 -7.37 -1.16 26.44
N LEU A 411 -7.82 -1.63 27.62
CA LEU A 411 -7.06 -2.48 28.53
C LEU A 411 -7.69 -3.87 28.69
N SER A 412 -8.64 -4.24 27.84
CA SER A 412 -9.37 -5.50 27.96
C SER A 412 -8.44 -6.71 27.99
N HIS A 413 -8.79 -7.74 28.75
CA HIS A 413 -7.94 -8.92 29.01
C HIS A 413 -6.61 -8.62 29.74
N SER A 414 -6.44 -7.43 30.31
CA SER A 414 -5.30 -7.11 31.17
C SER A 414 -5.67 -7.23 32.64
N THR A 415 -4.83 -7.88 33.45
CA THR A 415 -5.08 -7.98 34.89
C THR A 415 -4.80 -6.65 35.58
N LEU A 416 -5.84 -6.02 36.13
CA LEU A 416 -5.72 -4.75 36.84
C LEU A 416 -5.58 -4.99 38.34
N ASP A 417 -4.50 -4.48 38.92
CA ASP A 417 -4.31 -4.47 40.37
C ASP A 417 -4.76 -3.11 40.98
N GLN A 418 -4.66 -3.00 42.30
CA GLN A 418 -5.04 -1.77 43.01
C GLN A 418 -4.20 -0.56 42.56
N ARG A 419 -2.94 -0.76 42.19
CA ARG A 419 -2.04 0.33 41.76
C ARG A 419 -2.42 0.83 40.38
N ALA A 420 -2.66 -0.07 39.43
CA ALA A 420 -3.14 0.25 38.10
C ALA A 420 -4.49 0.97 38.15
N CYS A 421 -5.42 0.51 38.99
CA CYS A 421 -6.71 1.17 39.18
C CYS A 421 -6.56 2.58 39.75
N ALA A 422 -5.68 2.77 40.75
CA ALA A 422 -5.40 4.10 41.29
C ALA A 422 -4.76 5.03 40.25
N ALA A 423 -3.84 4.51 39.43
CA ALA A 423 -3.21 5.27 38.36
C ALA A 423 -4.19 5.65 37.24
N LEU A 424 -5.09 4.74 36.87
CA LEU A 424 -6.20 5.01 35.94
C LEU A 424 -7.12 6.10 36.49
N ALA A 425 -7.48 6.05 37.77
CA ALA A 425 -8.29 7.09 38.40
C ALA A 425 -7.60 8.46 38.31
N LEU A 426 -6.29 8.53 38.56
CA LEU A 426 -5.51 9.78 38.41
C LEU A 426 -5.48 10.27 36.95
N MET A 427 -5.38 9.35 36.00
CA MET A 427 -5.39 9.68 34.58
C MET A 427 -6.72 10.31 34.16
N LEU A 428 -7.84 9.68 34.54
CA LEU A 428 -9.19 10.18 34.31
C LEU A 428 -9.47 11.48 35.07
N ASP A 429 -8.86 11.67 36.24
CA ASP A 429 -8.99 12.93 36.97
C ASP A 429 -8.36 14.10 36.21
N SER A 430 -7.23 13.84 35.55
CA SER A 430 -6.38 14.83 34.91
C SER A 430 -6.81 15.24 33.48
N SER A 431 -7.69 14.47 32.83
CA SER A 431 -8.08 14.71 31.43
C SER A 431 -9.57 14.40 31.19
N GLU A 432 -10.22 15.26 30.40
CA GLU A 432 -11.59 15.06 29.91
C GLU A 432 -11.62 14.52 28.47
N GLU A 433 -10.47 14.30 27.86
CA GLU A 433 -10.35 13.88 26.45
C GLU A 433 -10.66 12.39 26.24
N LEU A 434 -10.64 11.56 27.29
CA LEU A 434 -10.87 10.11 27.15
C LEU A 434 -12.38 9.79 27.19
N THR A 435 -12.95 9.43 26.04
CA THR A 435 -14.38 9.15 25.89
C THR A 435 -14.71 7.67 25.93
N GLU A 436 -13.79 6.79 25.54
CA GLU A 436 -14.00 5.35 25.49
C GLU A 436 -12.98 4.62 26.37
N LEU A 437 -13.47 3.77 27.26
CA LEU A 437 -12.65 2.98 28.18
C LEU A 437 -13.15 1.53 28.21
N ASP A 438 -12.31 0.62 27.73
CA ASP A 438 -12.58 -0.82 27.77
C ASP A 438 -11.73 -1.49 28.85
N LEU A 439 -12.40 -1.96 29.90
CA LEU A 439 -11.85 -2.74 31.01
C LEU A 439 -12.49 -4.14 31.08
N SER A 440 -12.93 -4.68 29.94
CA SER A 440 -13.50 -6.02 29.90
C SER A 440 -12.46 -7.10 30.19
N HIS A 441 -12.84 -8.22 30.82
CA HIS A 441 -11.91 -9.30 31.18
C HIS A 441 -10.71 -8.86 32.06
N CYS A 442 -10.86 -7.82 32.89
CA CYS A 442 -9.77 -7.28 33.70
C CYS A 442 -9.67 -7.84 35.14
N GLN A 443 -10.53 -8.80 35.49
CA GLN A 443 -10.66 -9.37 36.84
C GLN A 443 -11.05 -8.35 37.93
N LEU A 444 -11.70 -7.25 37.55
CA LEU A 444 -12.15 -6.21 38.48
C LEU A 444 -13.13 -6.77 39.51
N SER A 445 -12.84 -6.56 40.79
CA SER A 445 -13.76 -6.80 41.90
C SER A 445 -14.48 -5.51 42.29
N ASP A 446 -15.55 -5.62 43.09
CA ASP A 446 -16.28 -4.46 43.61
C ASP A 446 -15.35 -3.44 44.32
N GLN A 447 -14.32 -3.91 45.02
CA GLN A 447 -13.33 -3.06 45.70
C GLN A 447 -12.45 -2.28 44.72
N LEU A 448 -12.01 -2.92 43.63
CA LEU A 448 -11.22 -2.25 42.59
C LEU A 448 -12.07 -1.25 41.83
N LEU A 449 -13.32 -1.60 41.51
CA LEU A 449 -14.27 -0.71 40.87
C LEU A 449 -14.56 0.54 41.72
N LEU A 450 -14.69 0.37 43.05
CA LEU A 450 -14.84 1.49 43.97
C LEU A 450 -13.68 2.48 43.91
N THR A 451 -12.46 2.01 43.63
CA THR A 451 -11.28 2.87 43.46
C THR A 451 -11.38 3.76 42.21
N LEU A 452 -11.99 3.26 41.13
CA LEU A 452 -12.17 3.98 39.87
C LEU A 452 -13.42 4.89 39.87
N SER A 453 -14.39 4.56 40.71
CA SER A 453 -15.75 5.12 40.68
C SER A 453 -15.84 6.65 40.70
N ALA A 454 -14.94 7.33 41.41
CA ALA A 454 -14.97 8.78 41.51
C ALA A 454 -14.77 9.46 40.15
N GLN A 455 -14.13 8.80 39.18
CA GLN A 455 -13.67 9.42 37.93
C GLN A 455 -14.25 8.77 36.67
N LEU A 456 -14.81 7.56 36.78
CA LEU A 456 -15.47 6.87 35.66
C LEU A 456 -16.64 7.66 35.05
N HIS A 457 -17.22 8.58 35.82
CA HIS A 457 -18.30 9.42 35.33
C HIS A 457 -17.90 10.19 34.07
N LYS A 458 -16.63 10.55 33.87
CA LYS A 458 -16.13 11.35 32.73
C LYS A 458 -16.15 10.62 31.38
N VAL A 459 -16.22 9.29 31.39
CA VAL A 459 -16.19 8.45 30.18
C VAL A 459 -17.57 8.41 29.53
N GLN A 460 -17.64 8.32 28.20
CA GLN A 460 -18.92 8.23 27.46
C GLN A 460 -19.32 6.77 27.17
N VAL A 461 -18.36 5.92 26.84
CA VAL A 461 -18.52 4.49 26.57
C VAL A 461 -17.62 3.71 27.51
N LEU A 462 -18.22 2.93 28.41
CA LEU A 462 -17.49 2.16 29.41
C LEU A 462 -17.83 0.67 29.29
N ASP A 463 -16.84 -0.16 29.01
CA ASP A 463 -16.99 -1.62 29.03
C ASP A 463 -16.37 -2.21 30.32
N LEU A 464 -17.21 -2.83 31.15
CA LEU A 464 -16.85 -3.54 32.38
C LEU A 464 -17.20 -5.03 32.29
N SER A 465 -17.36 -5.57 31.09
CA SER A 465 -17.80 -6.94 30.87
C SER A 465 -16.80 -7.99 31.33
N HIS A 466 -17.29 -9.18 31.67
CA HIS A 466 -16.49 -10.33 32.07
C HIS A 466 -15.53 -10.05 33.25
N ASN A 467 -16.01 -9.32 34.24
CA ASN A 467 -15.31 -9.04 35.49
C ASN A 467 -15.95 -9.80 36.68
N ASN A 468 -15.48 -9.52 37.90
CA ASN A 468 -15.96 -10.10 39.15
C ASN A 468 -16.88 -9.14 39.92
N ILE A 469 -17.62 -8.26 39.22
CA ILE A 469 -18.53 -7.29 39.84
C ILE A 469 -19.79 -8.00 40.34
N THR A 470 -20.24 -7.67 41.55
CA THR A 470 -21.43 -8.26 42.19
C THR A 470 -22.51 -7.21 42.44
N ASP A 471 -23.63 -7.62 43.03
CA ASP A 471 -24.72 -6.70 43.40
C ASP A 471 -24.25 -5.58 44.36
N ALA A 472 -23.11 -5.73 45.04
CA ALA A 472 -22.54 -4.72 45.94
C ALA A 472 -22.18 -3.40 45.24
N SER A 473 -21.86 -3.44 43.94
CA SER A 473 -21.55 -2.24 43.15
C SER A 473 -22.76 -1.65 42.43
N THR A 474 -23.97 -2.16 42.68
CA THR A 474 -25.18 -1.72 41.96
C THR A 474 -25.45 -0.23 42.17
N ASP A 475 -25.46 0.23 43.43
CA ASP A 475 -25.73 1.64 43.75
C ASP A 475 -24.66 2.56 43.14
N LEU A 476 -23.40 2.11 43.15
CA LEU A 476 -22.27 2.82 42.56
C LEU A 476 -22.43 3.03 41.05
N LEU A 477 -22.79 1.96 40.33
CA LEU A 477 -23.01 1.98 38.88
C LEU A 477 -24.22 2.84 38.50
N LEU A 478 -25.32 2.74 39.24
CA LEU A 478 -26.50 3.59 39.02
C LEU A 478 -26.19 5.06 39.31
N GLN A 479 -25.38 5.34 40.33
CA GLN A 479 -24.93 6.70 40.65
C GLN A 479 -24.02 7.26 39.56
N LEU A 480 -23.13 6.46 38.96
CA LEU A 480 -22.27 6.88 37.85
C LEU A 480 -23.10 7.48 36.70
N VAL A 481 -24.12 6.77 36.25
CA VAL A 481 -24.99 7.21 35.15
C VAL A 481 -25.90 8.38 35.55
N SER A 482 -26.36 8.41 36.81
CA SER A 482 -27.17 9.51 37.33
C SER A 482 -26.38 10.82 37.47
N THR A 483 -25.09 10.72 37.78
CA THR A 483 -24.21 11.88 38.02
C THR A 483 -23.68 12.47 36.72
N ASN A 484 -23.50 11.66 35.66
CA ASN A 484 -23.08 12.18 34.35
C ASN A 484 -24.08 11.91 33.22
N PRO A 485 -24.73 12.96 32.67
CA PRO A 485 -25.60 12.82 31.51
C PRO A 485 -24.88 12.39 30.23
N SER A 486 -23.55 12.58 30.12
CA SER A 486 -22.76 12.27 28.90
C SER A 486 -22.36 10.80 28.75
N ILE A 487 -22.57 9.95 29.76
CA ILE A 487 -22.44 8.50 29.59
C ILE A 487 -23.53 8.03 28.64
N HIS A 488 -23.13 7.41 27.54
CA HIS A 488 -24.02 6.82 26.55
C HIS A 488 -24.24 5.33 26.84
N THR A 489 -23.17 4.61 27.16
CA THR A 489 -23.20 3.14 27.27
C THR A 489 -22.32 2.64 28.41
N VAL A 490 -22.86 1.75 29.24
CA VAL A 490 -22.13 0.96 30.24
C VAL A 490 -22.43 -0.52 30.02
N GLN A 491 -21.42 -1.28 29.62
CA GLN A 491 -21.54 -2.72 29.36
C GLN A 491 -21.12 -3.53 30.58
N LEU A 492 -21.98 -4.48 31.00
CA LEU A 492 -21.81 -5.26 32.24
C LEU A 492 -21.94 -6.77 32.00
N PHE A 493 -21.82 -7.24 30.76
CA PHE A 493 -22.01 -8.65 30.39
C PHE A 493 -21.10 -9.57 31.21
N GLY A 494 -21.55 -10.78 31.52
CA GLY A 494 -20.67 -11.79 32.13
C GLY A 494 -20.11 -11.46 33.53
N ASN A 495 -20.71 -10.52 34.26
CA ASN A 495 -20.43 -10.25 35.67
C ASN A 495 -21.26 -11.13 36.61
N LYS A 496 -21.01 -11.05 37.92
CA LYS A 496 -21.70 -11.82 38.99
C LYS A 496 -22.86 -11.05 39.61
N ILE A 497 -23.57 -10.26 38.80
CA ILE A 497 -24.75 -9.48 39.21
C ILE A 497 -25.99 -10.37 39.10
N VAL A 498 -26.67 -10.58 40.23
CA VAL A 498 -27.87 -11.43 40.29
C VAL A 498 -29.13 -10.57 40.11
N ASN A 499 -29.18 -9.38 40.74
CA ASN A 499 -30.34 -8.50 40.64
C ASN A 499 -30.18 -7.47 39.52
N ARG A 500 -30.75 -7.79 38.35
CA ARG A 500 -30.65 -6.96 37.14
C ARG A 500 -31.77 -5.92 37.00
N THR A 501 -32.79 -5.97 37.86
CA THR A 501 -34.02 -5.18 37.73
C THR A 501 -33.81 -3.67 37.74
N SER A 502 -32.76 -3.19 38.40
CA SER A 502 -32.41 -1.76 38.45
C SER A 502 -31.73 -1.28 37.17
N PHE A 503 -30.96 -2.15 36.50
CA PHE A 503 -30.23 -1.81 35.27
C PHE A 503 -31.14 -1.84 34.04
N GLU A 504 -32.09 -2.78 33.98
CA GLU A 504 -33.05 -2.91 32.86
C GLU A 504 -33.95 -1.67 32.68
N LYS A 505 -34.09 -0.83 33.73
CA LYS A 505 -34.88 0.40 33.67
C LYS A 505 -34.19 1.53 32.90
N ASP A 506 -32.86 1.48 32.78
CA ASP A 506 -32.08 2.52 32.12
C ASP A 506 -31.42 1.96 30.86
N LYS A 507 -31.75 2.55 29.72
CA LYS A 507 -31.30 2.12 28.39
C LYS A 507 -29.79 2.27 28.17
N LYS A 508 -29.09 2.99 29.05
CA LYS A 508 -27.64 3.16 28.98
C LYS A 508 -26.88 1.92 29.46
N PHE A 509 -27.52 1.02 30.21
CA PHE A 509 -26.88 -0.23 30.64
C PHE A 509 -27.16 -1.36 29.67
N GLU A 510 -26.11 -2.07 29.29
CA GLU A 510 -26.20 -3.32 28.53
C GLU A 510 -25.80 -4.49 29.44
N ILE A 511 -26.80 -5.27 29.87
CA ILE A 511 -26.64 -6.43 30.76
C ILE A 511 -27.49 -7.62 30.28
N TRP A 512 -26.85 -8.74 29.95
CA TRP A 512 -27.49 -9.91 29.32
C TRP A 512 -27.10 -11.21 30.04
#